data_AF-A0A925NR10-F1
#
_entry.id   AF-A0A925NR10-F1
#
_cell.length_a   1.000
_cell.length_b   1.000
_cell.length_c   1.000
_cell.angle_alpha   90.00
_cell.angle_beta   90.00
_cell.angle_gamma   90.00
#
_symmetry.space_group_name_H-M   'P 1'
#
loop_
_entity.id
_entity.type
_entity.pdbx_description
1 polymer ?
#
loop_
_entity_poly.entity_id
_entity_poly.type
_entity_poly.pdbx_seq_one_letter_code
_entity_poly.pdbx_strand_id
1 'polypeptide(L)'
;MGQIPAAVQDMTQAMQLNPKKAKYVAMRGLVYATAGRMDLAIPDSQAALALDPKNVAALVTQAMIYQQQGQRESALAQMQKAAAIEPNNPTVQKLQAMFGQQ
;
A
#
# COMPACT_ATOMS: atom_id res chain seq x y z
N MET A 1 15.33 -12.17 12.68
CA MET A 1 16.16 -11.32 11.81
C MET A 1 15.28 -10.76 10.71
N GLY A 2 14.83 -9.51 10.85
CA GLY A 2 14.01 -8.82 9.86
C GLY A 2 14.87 -8.39 8.68
N GLN A 3 15.18 -9.33 7.80
CA GLN A 3 15.82 -9.03 6.53
C GLN A 3 14.82 -8.23 5.70
N ILE A 4 14.98 -6.91 5.76
CA ILE A 4 14.40 -6.01 4.78
C ILE A 4 14.91 -6.53 3.42
N PRO A 5 14.02 -7.01 2.52
CA PRO A 5 14.46 -7.64 1.29
C PRO A 5 15.27 -6.64 0.46
N ALA A 6 16.28 -7.12 -0.27
CA ALA A 6 17.13 -6.32 -1.17
C ALA A 6 16.33 -5.37 -2.08
N ALA A 7 15.07 -5.73 -2.37
CA ALA A 7 14.07 -4.88 -3.01
C ALA A 7 13.98 -3.44 -2.46
N VAL A 8 14.16 -3.23 -1.15
CA VAL A 8 14.07 -1.90 -0.54
C VAL A 8 15.28 -1.02 -0.87
N GLN A 9 16.48 -1.60 -0.95
CA GLN A 9 17.68 -0.85 -1.34
C GLN A 9 17.63 -0.47 -2.83
N ASP A 10 17.27 -1.42 -3.70
CA ASP A 10 17.11 -1.16 -5.14
C ASP A 10 16.04 -0.10 -5.42
N MET A 11 14.92 -0.15 -4.69
CA MET A 11 13.87 0.87 -4.78
C MET A 11 14.36 2.25 -4.37
N THR A 12 15.25 2.34 -3.38
CA THR A 12 15.74 3.62 -2.86
C THR A 12 16.63 4.35 -3.87
N GLN A 13 17.43 3.63 -4.65
CA GLN A 13 18.20 4.22 -5.75
C GLN A 13 17.31 4.56 -6.95
N ALA A 14 16.31 3.74 -7.28
CA ALA A 14 15.39 3.99 -8.39
C ALA A 14 14.53 5.26 -8.22
N MET A 15 14.33 5.72 -6.98
CA MET A 15 13.59 6.94 -6.66
C MET A 15 14.26 8.24 -7.13
N GLN A 16 15.56 8.24 -7.42
CA GLN A 16 16.28 9.45 -7.80
C GLN A 16 16.06 9.88 -9.27
N LEU A 17 15.47 9.02 -10.12
CA LEU A 17 15.55 9.22 -11.57
C LEU A 17 14.26 9.18 -12.40
N ASN A 18 13.05 8.90 -11.87
CA ASN A 18 11.95 8.55 -12.78
C ASN A 18 10.49 8.85 -12.36
N PRO A 19 9.58 9.02 -13.35
CA PRO A 19 8.12 9.09 -13.19
C PRO A 19 7.46 7.84 -12.56
N LYS A 20 8.24 6.80 -12.24
CA LYS A 20 7.79 5.60 -11.52
C LYS A 20 8.00 5.69 -10.00
N LYS A 21 8.47 6.84 -9.48
CA LYS A 21 8.72 7.08 -8.05
C LYS A 21 7.52 6.69 -7.17
N ALA A 22 6.31 7.05 -7.56
CA ALA A 22 5.08 6.70 -6.83
C ALA A 22 4.92 5.18 -6.64
N LYS A 23 5.17 4.40 -7.70
CA LYS A 23 5.07 2.94 -7.69
C LYS A 23 6.10 2.29 -6.76
N TYR A 24 7.35 2.76 -6.79
CA TYR A 24 8.40 2.20 -5.93
C TYR A 24 8.17 2.51 -4.46
N VAL A 25 7.79 3.75 -4.14
CA VAL A 25 7.44 4.14 -2.77
C VAL A 25 6.21 3.36 -2.28
N ALA A 26 5.19 3.18 -3.13
CA ALA A 26 4.01 2.40 -2.79
C ALA A 26 4.34 0.94 -2.49
N MET A 27 5.17 0.30 -3.32
CA MET A 27 5.59 -1.09 -3.10
C MET A 27 6.42 -1.24 -1.83
N ARG A 28 7.28 -0.26 -1.51
CA ARG A 28 8.03 -0.26 -0.26
C ARG A 28 7.11 -0.14 0.96
N GLY A 29 6.15 0.78 0.91
CA GLY A 29 5.11 0.93 1.93
C GLY A 29 4.29 -0.35 2.12
N LEU A 30 3.92 -1.01 1.02
CA LEU A 30 3.22 -2.29 1.04
C LEU A 30 4.04 -3.38 1.74
N VAL A 31 5.32 -3.51 1.40
CA VAL A 31 6.23 -4.46 2.06
C VAL A 31 6.32 -4.17 3.55
N TYR A 32 6.45 -2.92 3.96
CA TYR A 32 6.46 -2.53 5.37
C TYR A 32 5.15 -2.88 6.09
N ALA A 33 3.99 -2.62 5.48
CA ALA A 33 2.69 -2.98 6.05
C ALA A 33 2.54 -4.50 6.22
N THR A 34 2.94 -5.28 5.22
CA THR A 34 2.91 -6.76 5.33
C THR A 34 3.89 -7.30 6.38
N ALA A 35 4.97 -6.57 6.67
CA ALA A 35 5.91 -6.90 7.74
C ALA A 35 5.46 -6.39 9.13
N GLY A 36 4.26 -5.81 9.25
CA GLY A 36 3.74 -5.21 10.49
C GLY A 36 4.41 -3.88 10.86
N ARG A 37 5.28 -3.33 10.01
CA ARG A 37 6.00 -2.07 10.23
C ARG A 37 5.16 -0.87 9.78
N MET A 38 4.03 -0.67 10.46
CA MET A 38 3.06 0.38 10.14
C MET A 38 3.69 1.78 10.19
N ASP A 39 4.59 2.05 11.13
CA ASP A 39 5.30 3.33 11.27
C ASP A 39 6.10 3.73 10.01
N LEU A 40 6.58 2.74 9.25
CA LEU A 40 7.31 2.96 8.00
C LEU A 40 6.36 2.93 6.78
N ALA A 41 5.30 2.14 6.85
CA ALA A 41 4.31 2.02 5.77
C ALA A 41 3.47 3.29 5.58
N ILE A 42 3.11 3.96 6.68
CA ILE A 42 2.30 5.19 6.67
C ILE A 42 2.94 6.29 5.80
N PRO A 43 4.17 6.77 6.09
CA PRO A 43 4.75 7.86 5.32
C PRO A 43 4.98 7.48 3.85
N ASP A 44 5.33 6.22 3.56
CA ASP A 44 5.49 5.74 2.18
C ASP A 44 4.16 5.72 1.43
N SER A 45 3.09 5.22 2.03
CA SER A 45 1.77 5.22 1.40
C SER A 45 1.27 6.64 1.11
N GLN A 46 1.50 7.58 2.02
CA GLN A 46 1.14 8.99 1.84
C GLN A 46 1.94 9.65 0.71
N ALA A 47 3.26 9.46 0.70
CA ALA A 47 4.12 9.98 -0.34
C ALA A 47 3.75 9.40 -1.72
N ALA A 48 3.43 8.10 -1.79
CA ALA A 48 2.97 7.47 -3.01
C ALA A 48 1.64 8.04 -3.51
N LEU A 49 0.66 8.26 -2.64
CA LEU A 49 -0.64 8.85 -3.00
C LEU A 49 -0.53 10.34 -3.35
N ALA A 50 0.41 11.08 -2.74
CA ALA A 50 0.70 12.45 -3.12
C ALA A 50 1.28 12.56 -4.54
N LEU A 51 2.05 11.55 -4.96
CA LEU A 51 2.63 11.47 -6.30
C LEU A 51 1.66 10.89 -7.32
N ASP A 52 0.89 9.87 -6.94
CA ASP A 52 -0.12 9.22 -7.76
C ASP A 52 -1.32 8.82 -6.87
N PRO A 53 -2.38 9.66 -6.85
CA PRO A 53 -3.58 9.38 -6.07
C PRO A 53 -4.32 8.09 -6.47
N LYS A 54 -4.02 7.54 -7.65
CA LYS A 54 -4.60 6.31 -8.17
C LYS A 54 -3.72 5.10 -7.95
N ASN A 55 -2.67 5.22 -7.13
CA ASN A 55 -1.76 4.11 -6.90
C ASN A 55 -2.41 3.02 -6.03
N VAL A 56 -2.77 1.90 -6.66
CA VAL A 56 -3.46 0.78 -6.01
C VAL A 56 -2.67 0.20 -4.84
N ALA A 57 -1.34 0.05 -4.96
CA ALA A 57 -0.51 -0.48 -3.87
C ALA A 57 -0.51 0.44 -2.64
N ALA A 58 -0.52 1.76 -2.85
CA ALA A 58 -0.58 2.72 -1.76
C ALA A 58 -1.97 2.76 -1.09
N LEU A 59 -3.06 2.68 -1.88
CA LEU A 59 -4.43 2.56 -1.36
C LEU A 59 -4.62 1.29 -0.52
N VAL A 60 -4.10 0.16 -1.01
CA VAL A 60 -4.10 -1.12 -0.27
C VAL A 60 -3.30 -0.99 1.04
N THR A 61 -2.14 -0.33 1.00
CA THR A 61 -1.32 -0.07 2.20
C THR A 61 -2.09 0.74 3.23
N GLN A 62 -2.80 1.81 2.82
CA GLN A 62 -3.66 2.57 3.73
C GLN A 62 -4.82 1.74 4.28
N ALA A 63 -5.44 0.88 3.48
CA ALA A 63 -6.51 0.01 3.96
C ALA A 63 -6.02 -0.91 5.10
N MET A 64 -4.83 -1.51 4.95
CA MET A 64 -4.21 -2.32 6.00
C MET A 64 -3.85 -1.52 7.25
N ILE A 65 -3.34 -0.29 7.07
CA ILE A 65 -3.05 0.62 8.19
C ILE A 65 -4.32 0.92 8.99
N TYR A 66 -5.39 1.33 8.31
CA TYR A 66 -6.67 1.65 8.96
C TYR A 66 -7.29 0.43 9.63
N GLN A 67 -7.16 -0.76 9.02
CA GLN A 67 -7.60 -2.00 9.65
C GLN A 67 -6.88 -2.27 10.97
N GLN A 68 -5.55 -2.11 10.99
CA GLN A 68 -4.73 -2.25 12.21
C GLN A 68 -5.12 -1.22 13.28
N GLN A 69 -5.57 -0.04 12.87
CA GLN A 69 -6.07 1.00 13.78
C GLN A 69 -7.53 0.80 14.22
N GLY A 70 -8.20 -0.27 13.76
CA GLY A 70 -9.62 -0.53 14.03
C GLY A 70 -10.59 0.35 13.24
N GLN A 71 -10.09 1.19 12.31
CA GLN A 71 -10.88 2.09 11.48
C GLN A 71 -11.42 1.36 10.23
N ARG A 72 -12.30 0.39 10.46
CA ARG A 72 -12.82 -0.50 9.41
C ARG A 72 -13.46 0.24 8.24
N GLU A 73 -14.25 1.28 8.51
CA GLU A 73 -14.93 2.08 7.48
C GLU A 73 -13.92 2.77 6.56
N SER A 74 -12.87 3.37 7.14
CA SER A 74 -11.80 4.01 6.38
C SER A 74 -11.02 2.99 5.55
N ALA A 75 -10.76 1.81 6.12
CA ALA A 75 -10.10 0.72 5.40
C ALA A 75 -10.90 0.26 4.17
N LEU A 76 -12.21 0.04 4.35
CA LEU A 76 -13.11 -0.36 3.27
C LEU A 76 -13.17 0.71 2.18
N ALA A 77 -13.23 1.99 2.55
CA ALA A 77 -13.26 3.09 1.59
C ALA A 77 -12.00 3.14 0.70
N GLN A 78 -10.80 2.93 1.28
CA GLN A 78 -9.58 2.90 0.47
C GLN A 78 -9.52 1.67 -0.44
N MET A 79 -10.01 0.53 0.03
CA MET A 79 -10.09 -0.68 -0.79
C MET A 79 -11.10 -0.57 -1.92
N GLN A 80 -12.25 0.06 -1.69
CA GLN A 80 -13.21 0.33 -2.77
C GLN A 80 -12.60 1.23 -3.85
N LYS A 81 -11.82 2.25 -3.46
CA LYS A 81 -11.06 3.06 -4.42
C LYS A 81 -10.05 2.21 -5.20
N ALA A 82 -9.31 1.34 -4.52
CA ALA A 82 -8.36 0.43 -5.16
C ALA A 82 -9.06 -0.51 -6.17
N ALA A 83 -10.23 -1.05 -5.80
CA ALA A 83 -11.03 -1.93 -6.65
C ALA A 83 -11.66 -1.18 -7.84
N ALA A 84 -12.01 0.10 -7.66
CA ALA A 84 -12.51 0.93 -8.75
C ALA A 84 -11.43 1.23 -9.81
N ILE A 85 -10.16 1.22 -9.42
CA ILE A 85 -9.03 1.49 -10.33
C ILE A 85 -8.56 0.19 -10.99
N GLU A 86 -8.28 -0.86 -10.22
CA GLU A 86 -7.90 -2.17 -10.73
C GLU A 86 -8.81 -3.26 -10.15
N PRO A 87 -10.02 -3.44 -10.71
CA PRO A 87 -10.98 -4.43 -10.21
C PRO A 87 -10.49 -5.88 -10.34
N ASN A 88 -9.57 -6.12 -11.27
CA ASN A 88 -8.96 -7.43 -11.53
C ASN A 88 -7.68 -7.68 -10.72
N ASN A 89 -7.31 -6.78 -9.79
CA ASN A 89 -6.13 -6.99 -8.97
C ASN A 89 -6.42 -8.05 -7.88
N PRO A 90 -5.73 -9.20 -7.89
CA PRO A 90 -6.02 -10.30 -6.97
C PRO A 90 -5.78 -9.92 -5.50
N THR A 91 -4.84 -9.01 -5.23
CA THR A 91 -4.59 -8.52 -3.87
C THR A 91 -5.78 -7.68 -3.37
N VAL A 92 -6.33 -6.83 -4.23
CA VAL A 92 -7.49 -5.99 -3.91
C VAL A 92 -8.73 -6.87 -3.69
N GLN A 93 -8.99 -7.84 -4.56
CA GLN A 93 -10.13 -8.76 -4.41
C GLN A 93 -10.05 -9.59 -3.14
N LYS A 94 -8.86 -10.15 -2.85
CA LYS A 94 -8.64 -10.97 -1.65
C LYS A 94 -8.85 -10.16 -0.38
N LEU A 95 -8.30 -8.95 -0.34
CA LEU A 95 -8.54 -8.07 0.79
C LEU A 95 -10.02 -7.68 0.85
N GLN A 96 -10.66 -7.28 -0.25
CA GLN A 96 -12.09 -6.89 -0.25
C GLN A 96 -13.01 -7.98 0.29
N ALA A 97 -12.78 -9.24 -0.09
CA ALA A 97 -13.49 -10.37 0.47
C ALA A 97 -13.29 -10.49 2.00
N MET A 98 -12.08 -10.22 2.50
CA MET A 98 -11.77 -10.25 3.94
C MET A 98 -12.54 -9.18 4.74
N PHE A 99 -12.83 -8.02 4.15
CA PHE A 99 -13.63 -6.97 4.79
C PHE A 99 -15.14 -7.12 4.58
N GLY A 100 -15.58 -7.89 3.59
CA GLY A 100 -16.99 -8.15 3.31
C GLY A 100 -17.62 -9.30 4.11
N GLN A 101 -16.83 -10.09 4.85
CA GLN A 101 -17.30 -11.27 5.61
C GLN A 101 -17.44 -11.06 7.13
N GLN A 102 -17.76 -9.86 7.62
CA GLN A 102 -18.17 -9.69 9.03
C GLN A 102 -19.49 -8.94 9.14
#